data_AF-A0A662VA24-F1
#
_entry.id   AF-A0A662VA24-F1
#
_cell.length_a   1.000
_cell.length_b   1.000
_cell.length_c   1.000
_cell.angle_alpha   90.00
_cell.angle_beta   90.00
_cell.angle_gamma   90.00
#
_symmetry.space_group_name_H-M   'P 1'
#
loop_
_entity.id
_entity.type
_entity.pdbx_description
1 polymer ?
#
loop_
_entity_poly.entity_id
_entity_poly.type
_entity_poly.pdbx_seq_one_letter_code
_entity_poly.pdbx_strand_id
1 'polypeptide(L)'
;MYKVKKLFEKGVAEDLIKSRLTALNKLIEKLNVIPPILEDFEASKEIIAQYKLLPNDALMVAIMRRKNISLLLTLDSDFRQVPWIKVIP
;
A
#
# COMPACT_ATOMS: atom_id res chain seq x y z
N MET A 1 -14.12 1.61 11.08
CA MET A 1 -13.88 0.42 10.21
C MET A 1 -14.43 -0.88 10.81
N TYR A 2 -14.19 -1.16 12.10
CA TYR A 2 -14.68 -2.37 12.81
C TYR A 2 -16.21 -2.60 12.77
N LYS A 3 -17.03 -1.54 12.77
CA LYS A 3 -18.50 -1.64 12.78
C LYS A 3 -19.09 -2.15 11.45
N VAL A 4 -18.54 -1.69 10.31
CA VAL A 4 -19.01 -2.09 8.98
C VAL A 4 -18.67 -3.55 8.69
N LYS A 5 -17.47 -4.01 9.08
CA LYS A 5 -17.08 -5.42 8.95
C LYS A 5 -18.05 -6.35 9.70
N LYS A 6 -18.35 -6.05 10.97
CA LYS A 6 -19.32 -6.82 11.78
C LYS A 6 -20.74 -6.81 11.20
N LEU A 7 -21.16 -5.73 10.54
CA LEU A 7 -22.48 -5.64 9.90
C LEU A 7 -22.51 -6.41 8.57
N PHE A 8 -21.39 -6.41 7.83
CA PHE A 8 -21.25 -7.19 6.62
C PHE A 8 -21.26 -8.70 6.89
N GLU A 9 -20.56 -9.15 7.94
CA GLU A 9 -20.60 -10.54 8.41
C GLU A 9 -22.02 -11.01 8.78
N LYS A 10 -22.89 -10.08 9.16
CA LYS A 10 -24.30 -10.33 9.48
C LYS A 10 -25.25 -10.14 8.28
N GLY A 11 -24.73 -9.87 7.08
CA GLY A 11 -25.52 -9.65 5.85
C GLY A 11 -26.24 -8.29 5.78
N VAL A 12 -26.06 -7.39 6.75
CA VAL A 12 -26.83 -6.13 6.86
C VAL A 12 -26.20 -4.99 6.06
N ALA A 13 -24.93 -5.11 5.68
CA ALA A 13 -24.17 -4.07 4.97
C ALA A 13 -23.80 -4.45 3.53
N GLU A 14 -24.49 -5.43 2.93
CA GLU A 14 -24.13 -5.99 1.62
C GLU A 14 -24.12 -4.93 0.51
N ASP A 15 -25.15 -4.09 0.44
CA ASP A 15 -25.24 -3.03 -0.57
C ASP A 15 -24.12 -1.98 -0.44
N LEU A 16 -23.76 -1.63 0.80
CA LEU A 16 -22.64 -0.72 1.08
C LEU A 16 -21.29 -1.33 0.67
N ILE A 17 -21.10 -2.63 0.84
CA ILE A 17 -19.89 -3.31 0.39
C ILE A 17 -19.88 -3.41 -1.14
N LYS A 18 -21.00 -3.77 -1.77
CA LYS A 18 -21.14 -3.79 -3.24
C LYS A 18 -20.79 -2.44 -3.84
N SER A 19 -21.32 -1.33 -3.31
CA SER A 19 -21.01 0.00 -3.82
C SER A 19 -19.53 0.35 -3.70
N ARG A 20 -18.87 -0.07 -2.60
CA ARG A 20 -17.43 0.13 -2.39
C ARG A 20 -16.59 -0.71 -3.35
N LEU A 21 -16.98 -1.95 -3.62
CA LEU A 21 -16.33 -2.81 -4.61
C LEU A 21 -16.48 -2.23 -6.02
N THR A 22 -17.65 -1.72 -6.38
CA THR A 22 -17.86 -1.02 -7.66
C THR A 22 -16.94 0.20 -7.78
N ALA A 23 -16.78 0.99 -6.71
CA ALA A 23 -15.87 2.13 -6.72
C ALA A 23 -14.40 1.67 -6.90
N LEU A 24 -13.99 0.60 -6.22
CA LEU A 24 -12.64 0.04 -6.36
C LEU A 24 -12.37 -0.46 -7.80
N ASN A 25 -13.33 -1.14 -8.41
CA ASN A 25 -13.21 -1.60 -9.81
C ASN A 25 -13.07 -0.43 -10.80
N LYS A 26 -13.78 0.69 -10.56
CA LYS A 26 -13.60 1.90 -11.39
C LYS A 26 -12.26 2.59 -11.18
N LEU A 27 -11.68 2.47 -9.99
CA LEU A 27 -10.37 3.04 -9.68
C LEU A 27 -9.26 2.24 -10.36
N ILE A 28 -9.33 0.90 -10.32
CA ILE A 28 -8.26 0.06 -10.90
C ILE A 28 -8.12 0.24 -12.41
N GLU A 29 -9.21 0.57 -13.12
CA GLU A 29 -9.19 0.93 -14.55
C GLU A 29 -8.31 2.15 -14.87
N LYS A 30 -8.03 3.01 -13.88
CA LYS A 30 -7.29 4.26 -14.04
C LYS A 30 -5.89 4.23 -13.41
N LEU A 31 -5.51 3.10 -12.82
CA LEU A 31 -4.28 2.97 -12.05
C LEU A 31 -3.37 1.92 -12.69
N ASN A 32 -2.08 2.17 -12.65
CA ASN A 32 -1.08 1.15 -12.96
C ASN A 32 -0.77 0.35 -11.69
N VAL A 33 -1.23 -0.90 -11.63
CA VAL A 33 -0.98 -1.79 -10.49
C VAL A 33 0.35 -2.52 -10.70
N ILE A 34 1.27 -2.33 -9.77
CA ILE A 34 2.61 -2.93 -9.84
C ILE A 34 2.66 -4.14 -8.90
N PRO A 35 2.76 -5.37 -9.42
CA PRO A 35 2.91 -6.53 -8.56
C PRO A 35 4.33 -6.60 -7.97
N PRO A 36 4.46 -7.10 -6.73
CA PRO A 36 5.76 -7.46 -6.18
C PRO A 36 6.35 -8.64 -6.95
N ILE A 37 7.67 -8.67 -7.06
CA ILE A 37 8.45 -9.81 -7.58
C ILE A 37 9.42 -10.30 -6.51
N LEU A 38 10.03 -11.47 -6.72
CA LEU A 38 10.93 -12.09 -5.74
C LEU A 38 12.07 -11.15 -5.32
N GLU A 39 12.61 -10.39 -6.27
CA GLU A 39 13.66 -9.40 -6.03
C GLU A 39 13.22 -8.29 -5.06
N ASP A 40 11.93 -7.91 -5.05
CA ASP A 40 11.41 -6.94 -4.08
C ASP A 40 11.39 -7.51 -2.67
N PHE A 41 11.07 -8.80 -2.53
CA PHE A 41 11.07 -9.48 -1.23
C PHE A 41 12.49 -9.56 -0.65
N GLU A 42 13.47 -9.93 -1.47
CA GLU A 42 14.87 -9.97 -1.03
C GLU A 42 15.38 -8.56 -0.67
N ALA A 43 15.14 -7.57 -1.53
CA ALA A 43 15.48 -6.17 -1.26
C ALA A 43 14.81 -5.62 0.01
N SER A 44 13.58 -6.04 0.31
CA SER A 44 12.85 -5.56 1.48
C SER A 44 13.56 -5.91 2.79
N LYS A 45 14.25 -7.05 2.87
CA LYS A 45 14.97 -7.47 4.09
C LYS A 45 16.08 -6.48 4.45
N GLU A 46 16.83 -6.01 3.45
CA GLU A 46 17.87 -4.99 3.61
C GLU A 46 17.26 -3.64 4.02
N ILE A 47 16.15 -3.25 3.38
CA ILE A 47 15.44 -1.99 3.63
C ILE A 47 14.88 -1.95 5.05
N ILE A 48 14.32 -3.05 5.58
CA ILE A 48 13.88 -3.17 6.98
C ILE A 48 15.06 -2.86 7.91
N ALA A 49 16.20 -3.50 7.70
CA ALA A 49 17.36 -3.32 8.55
C ALA A 49 17.91 -1.89 8.48
N GLN A 50 17.94 -1.30 7.29
CA GLN A 50 18.49 0.02 7.01
C GLN A 50 17.62 1.16 7.53
N TYR A 51 16.31 1.11 7.28
CA TYR A 51 15.38 2.22 7.53
C TYR A 51 14.38 1.94 8.65
N LYS A 52 14.50 0.79 9.34
CA LYS A 52 13.64 0.40 10.48
C LYS A 52 12.14 0.41 10.15
N LEU A 53 11.80 0.13 8.89
CA LEU A 53 10.43 0.04 8.42
C LEU A 53 9.81 -1.32 8.76
N LEU A 54 8.49 -1.35 8.89
CA LEU A 54 7.75 -2.62 8.94
C LEU A 54 7.88 -3.39 7.62
N PRO A 55 7.72 -4.72 7.62
CA PRO A 55 7.94 -5.53 6.42
C PRO A 55 7.12 -5.10 5.19
N ASN A 56 5.86 -4.71 5.39
CA ASN A 56 5.00 -4.25 4.30
C ASN A 56 5.52 -2.94 3.68
N ASP A 57 5.96 -2.00 4.52
CA ASP A 57 6.42 -0.69 4.08
C ASP A 57 7.78 -0.81 3.40
N ALA A 58 8.66 -1.67 3.92
CA ALA A 58 9.92 -2.00 3.27
C ALA A 58 9.72 -2.68 1.90
N LEU A 59 8.71 -3.54 1.75
CA LEU A 59 8.36 -4.14 0.47
C LEU A 59 7.86 -3.08 -0.52
N MET A 60 7.02 -2.13 -0.06
CA MET A 60 6.62 -0.99 -0.90
C MET A 60 7.82 -0.16 -1.36
N VAL A 61 8.76 0.16 -0.46
CA VAL A 61 9.98 0.88 -0.78
C VAL A 61 10.86 0.10 -1.77
N ALA A 62 10.93 -1.23 -1.65
CA ALA A 62 11.64 -2.09 -2.60
C ALA A 62 11.04 -2.00 -4.01
N ILE A 63 9.71 -2.09 -4.12
CA ILE A 63 8.98 -1.93 -5.39
C ILE A 63 9.24 -0.55 -5.99
N MET A 64 9.15 0.51 -5.18
CA MET A 64 9.41 1.88 -5.61
C MET A 64 10.84 2.04 -6.14
N ARG A 65 11.83 1.46 -5.44
CA ARG A 65 13.24 1.47 -5.85
C ARG A 65 13.42 0.80 -7.21
N ARG A 66 12.88 -0.40 -7.41
CA ARG A 66 12.93 -1.13 -8.69
C ARG A 66 12.26 -0.36 -9.84
N LYS A 67 11.22 0.41 -9.53
CA LYS A 67 10.45 1.17 -10.51
C LYS A 67 10.91 2.62 -10.67
N ASN A 68 11.98 3.02 -10.00
CA ASN A 68 12.48 4.40 -9.98
C ASN A 68 11.40 5.43 -9.59
N ILE A 69 10.51 5.07 -8.67
CA ILE A 69 9.47 5.96 -8.15
C ILE A 69 10.02 6.63 -6.89
N SER A 70 10.22 7.94 -6.94
CA SER A 70 10.76 8.71 -5.81
C SER A 70 9.72 9.58 -5.10
N LEU A 71 8.44 9.53 -5.50
CA LEU A 71 7.36 10.31 -4.91
C LEU A 71 6.32 9.37 -4.27
N LEU A 72 5.96 9.63 -3.02
CA LEU A 72 4.96 8.86 -2.30
C LEU A 72 3.90 9.79 -1.70
N LEU A 73 2.62 9.54 -1.99
CA LEU A 73 1.50 10.17 -1.31
C LEU A 73 1.08 9.29 -0.14
N THR A 74 1.32 9.73 1.09
CA THR A 74 0.96 8.96 2.30
C THR A 74 0.88 9.86 3.53
N LEU A 75 -0.03 9.51 4.44
CA LEU A 75 -0.11 10.11 5.78
C LEU A 75 0.83 9.42 6.78
N ASP A 76 1.52 8.36 6.37
CA ASP A 76 2.46 7.63 7.19
C ASP A 76 3.83 8.32 7.21
N SER A 77 4.23 8.79 8.40
CA SER A 77 5.50 9.50 8.58
C SER A 77 6.73 8.59 8.49
N ASP A 78 6.59 7.28 8.62
CA ASP A 78 7.72 6.36 8.71
C ASP A 78 8.55 6.34 7.42
N PHE A 79 7.92 6.61 6.28
CA PHE A 79 8.59 6.72 4.97
C PHE A 79 9.57 7.89 4.87
N ARG A 80 9.51 8.87 5.79
CA ARG A 80 10.51 9.95 5.87
C ARG A 80 11.91 9.45 6.26
N GLN A 81 12.00 8.22 6.78
CA GLN A 81 13.28 7.56 7.07
C GLN A 81 14.06 7.19 5.79
N VAL A 82 13.41 7.18 4.61
CA VAL A 82 14.02 6.81 3.33
C VAL A 82 14.43 8.08 2.56
N PRO A 83 15.71 8.47 2.52
CA PRO A 83 16.12 9.82 2.11
C PRO A 83 15.85 10.16 0.63
N TRP A 84 15.75 9.15 -0.22
CA TRP A 84 15.53 9.31 -1.66
C TRP A 84 14.03 9.34 -2.04
N ILE A 85 13.12 9.15 -1.08
CA ILE A 85 11.68 9.27 -1.28
C ILE A 85 11.21 10.64 -0.81
N LYS A 86 10.59 11.39 -1.71
CA LYS A 86 9.81 12.58 -1.39
C LYS A 86 8.41 12.16 -0.95
N VAL A 87 8.09 12.42 0.31
CA VAL A 87 6.76 12.18 0.88
C VAL A 87 5.87 13.41 0.72
N ILE A 88 4.68 13.22 0.17
CA ILE A 88 3.58 14.20 0.16
C ILE A 88 2.51 13.68 1.14
N PRO A 89 2.11 14.49 2.14
CA PRO A 89 1.00 14.16 3.03
C PRO A 89 -0.37 14.26 2.33
#